data_AF-Q72U57-F1
#
_entry.id   AF-Q72U57-F1
#
_cell.length_a   1.000
_cell.length_b   1.000
_cell.length_c   1.000
_cell.angle_alpha   90.00
_cell.angle_beta   90.00
_cell.angle_gamma   90.00
#
_symmetry.space_group_name_H-M   'P 1'
#
loop_
_entity.id
_entity.type
_entity.pdbx_description
1 polymer ?
#
loop_
_entity_poly.entity_id
_entity_poly.type
_entity_poly.pdbx_seq_one_letter_code
_entity_poly.pdbx_strand_id
1 'polypeptide(L)'
;MIELYSASTPNGRKISIMLEELGIPYTVHPINLDKLEQKQEWFLKINPNGRIPAIIDKDNEDFTVFESGAILIYLAEKTGKLLPKDPKEKSTVIQWLMFQMGGVGPMQGQAGVFLKYAPEKIPFAINRYQNETKRLYSVLDRRLSDSKFLGGKDLSIADIATWP
;
A
#
# COMPACT_ATOMS: atom_id res chain seq x y z
N MET A 1 10.28 17.57 5.69
CA MET A 1 10.98 16.49 4.99
C MET A 1 10.44 15.16 5.48
N ILE A 2 10.24 14.17 4.61
CA ILE A 2 9.75 12.84 5.00
C ILE A 2 10.94 11.88 5.18
N GLU A 3 10.96 11.12 6.26
CA GLU A 3 11.82 9.93 6.40
C GLU A 3 10.99 8.69 6.07
N LEU A 4 11.39 7.92 5.05
CA LEU A 4 10.70 6.71 4.61
C LEU A 4 11.48 5.47 5.03
N TYR A 5 10.92 4.67 5.93
CA TYR A 5 11.46 3.36 6.31
C TYR A 5 10.78 2.26 5.49
N SER A 6 11.51 1.67 4.55
CA SER A 6 10.90 0.80 3.53
C SER A 6 11.85 -0.26 2.97
N ALA A 7 11.29 -1.14 2.15
CA ALA A 7 12.01 -2.15 1.37
C ALA A 7 11.36 -2.29 -0.03
N SER A 8 12.06 -2.94 -0.96
CA SER A 8 11.63 -3.13 -2.36
C SER A 8 10.49 -4.15 -2.53
N THR A 9 9.38 -3.93 -1.84
CA THR A 9 8.14 -4.72 -1.89
C THR A 9 7.01 -3.91 -2.52
N PRO A 10 5.90 -4.53 -2.95
CA PRO A 10 4.72 -3.80 -3.42
C PRO A 10 4.25 -2.72 -2.42
N ASN A 11 4.11 -3.07 -1.13
CA ASN A 11 3.69 -2.09 -0.10
C ASN A 11 4.69 -0.94 0.05
N GLY A 12 5.99 -1.22 -0.04
CA GLY A 12 7.01 -0.18 0.03
C GLY A 12 6.98 0.75 -1.18
N ARG A 13 6.79 0.19 -2.38
CA ARG A 13 6.72 0.95 -3.65
C ARG A 13 5.56 1.92 -3.68
N LYS A 14 4.41 1.61 -3.07
CA LYS A 14 3.27 2.55 -2.98
C LYS A 14 3.70 3.92 -2.46
N ILE A 15 4.54 3.94 -1.42
CA ILE A 15 4.93 5.18 -0.76
C ILE A 15 6.05 5.90 -1.52
N SER A 16 6.99 5.15 -2.11
CA SER A 16 7.97 5.75 -3.02
C SER A 16 7.28 6.42 -4.21
N ILE A 17 6.34 5.73 -4.87
CA ILE A 17 5.55 6.30 -5.98
C ILE A 17 4.81 7.55 -5.51
N MET A 18 4.11 7.49 -4.37
CA MET A 18 3.39 8.64 -3.83
C MET A 18 4.30 9.85 -3.58
N LEU A 19 5.48 9.66 -3.01
CA LEU A 19 6.41 10.75 -2.71
C LEU A 19 6.97 11.39 -3.99
N GLU A 20 7.29 10.57 -4.99
CA GLU A 20 7.72 11.04 -6.32
C GLU A 20 6.60 11.80 -7.04
N GLU A 21 5.37 11.27 -7.08
CA GLU A 21 4.20 11.92 -7.70
C GLU A 21 3.86 13.28 -7.04
N LEU A 22 4.09 13.38 -5.73
CA LEU A 22 3.87 14.63 -5.00
C LEU A 22 5.02 15.63 -5.11
N GLY A 23 6.21 15.17 -5.54
CA GLY A 23 7.44 15.96 -5.54
C GLY A 23 7.90 16.36 -4.13
N ILE A 24 7.61 15.54 -3.11
CA ILE A 24 8.01 15.81 -1.73
C ILE A 24 9.45 15.33 -1.52
N PRO A 25 10.36 16.16 -0.99
CA PRO A 25 11.68 15.71 -0.58
C PRO A 25 11.63 14.68 0.55
N TYR A 26 12.30 13.55 0.37
CA TYR A 26 12.35 12.47 1.35
C TYR A 26 13.71 11.77 1.41
N THR A 27 13.99 11.19 2.57
CA THR A 27 15.16 10.33 2.80
C THR A 27 14.68 8.89 2.97
N VAL A 28 15.32 7.95 2.26
CA VAL A 28 15.00 6.51 2.39
C VAL A 28 15.91 5.86 3.43
N HIS A 29 15.30 5.19 4.39
CA HIS A 29 15.92 4.28 5.34
C HIS A 29 15.59 2.84 4.91
N PRO A 30 16.51 2.14 4.23
CA PRO A 30 16.26 0.78 3.78
C PRO A 30 16.18 -0.17 4.98
N ILE A 31 15.12 -0.99 5.04
CA ILE A 31 14.91 -2.00 6.07
C ILE A 31 15.23 -3.38 5.50
N ASN A 32 16.13 -4.09 6.16
CA ASN A 32 16.51 -5.45 5.80
C ASN A 32 15.52 -6.48 6.38
N LEU A 33 14.60 -6.95 5.53
CA LEU A 33 13.57 -7.91 5.91
C LEU A 33 14.12 -9.31 6.22
N ASP A 34 15.23 -9.71 5.57
CA ASP A 34 15.88 -11.01 5.80
C ASP A 34 16.53 -11.07 7.19
N LYS A 35 17.04 -9.94 7.67
CA LYS A 35 17.59 -9.78 9.03
C LYS A 35 16.53 -9.45 10.09
N LEU A 36 15.25 -9.44 9.72
CA LEU A 36 14.13 -9.08 10.60
C LEU A 36 14.32 -7.72 11.28
N GLU A 37 14.92 -6.74 10.59
CA GLU A 37 15.18 -5.40 11.13
C GLU A 37 13.88 -4.69 11.55
N GLN A 38 12.79 -4.92 10.82
CA GLN A 38 11.44 -4.45 11.16
C GLN A 38 10.88 -5.01 12.49
N LYS A 39 11.58 -5.95 13.13
CA LYS A 39 11.23 -6.52 14.43
C LYS A 39 12.12 -6.01 15.57
N GLN A 40 13.13 -5.20 15.26
CA GLN A 40 14.00 -4.61 16.28
C GLN A 40 13.27 -3.53 17.08
N GLU A 41 13.64 -3.37 18.35
CA GLU A 41 12.94 -2.49 19.30
C GLU A 41 12.84 -1.04 18.78
N TRP A 42 13.89 -0.53 18.13
CA TRP A 42 13.89 0.83 17.59
C TRP A 42 12.86 1.01 16.45
N PHE A 43 12.68 0.00 15.59
CA PHE A 43 11.68 0.08 14.52
C PHE A 43 10.27 -0.11 15.08
N LEU A 44 10.10 -0.96 16.09
CA LEU A 44 8.81 -1.15 16.75
C LEU A 44 8.30 0.11 17.46
N LYS A 45 9.20 1.03 17.85
CA LYS A 45 8.82 2.37 18.33
C LYS A 45 8.20 3.24 17.23
N ILE A 46 8.55 3.00 15.96
CA ILE A 46 8.00 3.68 14.79
C ILE A 46 6.71 2.98 14.32
N ASN A 47 6.76 1.67 14.14
CA ASN A 47 5.61 0.86 13.76
C ASN A 47 5.47 -0.37 14.68
N PRO A 48 4.50 -0.40 15.59
CA PRO A 48 4.31 -1.52 16.50
C PRO A 48 3.89 -2.83 15.81
N ASN A 49 3.36 -2.78 14.57
CA ASN A 49 3.08 -3.98 13.77
C ASN A 49 4.38 -4.66 13.27
N GLY A 50 5.50 -3.93 13.28
CA GLY A 50 6.79 -4.42 12.78
C GLY A 50 6.72 -4.85 11.32
N ARG A 51 6.14 -3.98 10.48
CA ARG A 51 6.00 -4.13 9.03
C ARG A 51 6.44 -2.84 8.34
N ILE A 52 6.96 -2.94 7.13
CA ILE A 52 7.15 -1.78 6.26
C ILE A 52 5.90 -1.57 5.39
N PRO A 53 5.69 -0.35 4.83
CA PRO A 53 6.43 0.88 5.09
C PRO A 53 5.96 1.60 6.38
N ALA A 54 6.82 2.50 6.86
CA ALA A 54 6.49 3.53 7.83
C ALA A 54 7.16 4.85 7.43
N ILE A 55 6.59 5.98 7.82
CA ILE A 55 7.20 7.30 7.62
C ILE A 55 7.29 8.07 8.94
N ILE A 56 8.25 8.99 9.01
CA ILE A 56 8.30 10.07 9.99
C ILE A 56 8.25 11.39 9.23
N ASP A 57 7.31 12.26 9.59
CA ASP A 57 7.18 13.60 9.02
C ASP A 57 7.90 14.62 9.90
N LYS A 58 9.11 15.01 9.48
CA LYS A 58 9.94 15.96 10.22
C LYS A 58 9.36 17.36 10.32
N ASP A 59 8.46 17.73 9.40
CA ASP A 59 7.84 19.06 9.42
C ASP A 59 6.60 19.12 10.33
N ASN A 60 6.21 17.98 10.91
CA ASN A 60 5.00 17.84 11.71
C ASN A 60 5.34 17.15 13.03
N GLU A 61 6.24 17.74 13.82
CA GLU A 61 6.59 17.27 15.18
C GLU A 61 7.03 15.79 15.23
N ASP A 62 7.80 15.35 14.23
CA ASP A 62 8.21 13.94 14.07
C ASP A 62 7.03 12.96 14.06
N PHE A 63 5.88 13.39 13.52
CA PHE A 63 4.67 12.56 13.47
C PHE A 63 4.91 11.30 12.63
N THR A 64 4.64 10.15 13.26
CA THR A 64 4.90 8.84 12.67
C THR A 64 3.62 8.24 12.12
N VAL A 65 3.69 7.71 10.89
CA VAL A 65 2.56 7.04 10.23
C VAL A 65 3.00 5.68 9.69
N PHE A 66 2.23 4.64 10.01
CA PHE A 66 2.41 3.30 9.49
C PHE A 66 1.13 2.79 8.82
N GLU A 67 1.21 1.65 8.14
CA GLU A 67 0.22 1.15 7.16
C GLU A 67 0.20 1.95 5.85
N SER A 68 0.52 1.30 4.74
CA SER A 68 0.66 1.98 3.45
C SER A 68 -0.59 2.76 3.03
N GLY A 69 -1.80 2.25 3.31
CA GLY A 69 -3.04 2.98 3.04
C GLY A 69 -3.20 4.25 3.89
N ALA A 70 -2.84 4.19 5.17
CA ALA A 70 -2.90 5.36 6.05
C ALA A 70 -1.85 6.42 5.66
N ILE A 71 -0.64 5.99 5.29
CA ILE A 71 0.40 6.89 4.78
C ILE A 71 -0.05 7.60 3.49
N LEU A 72 -0.68 6.86 2.55
CA LEU A 72 -1.22 7.46 1.33
C LEU A 72 -2.29 8.51 1.63
N ILE A 73 -3.23 8.22 2.53
CA ILE A 73 -4.26 9.19 2.96
C ILE A 73 -3.59 10.41 3.60
N TYR A 74 -2.66 10.20 4.53
CA TYR A 74 -1.95 11.27 5.23
C TYR A 74 -1.23 12.22 4.25
N LEU A 75 -0.46 11.69 3.31
CA LEU A 75 0.28 12.49 2.33
C LEU A 75 -0.66 13.21 1.35
N ALA A 76 -1.76 12.58 0.96
CA ALA A 76 -2.78 13.19 0.11
C ALA A 76 -3.49 14.34 0.82
N GLU A 77 -3.84 14.18 2.10
CA GLU A 77 -4.48 15.24 2.90
C GLU A 77 -3.50 16.38 3.21
N LYS A 78 -2.24 16.07 3.53
CA LYS A 78 -1.19 17.07 3.75
C LYS A 78 -0.96 17.96 2.53
N THR A 79 -1.05 17.41 1.33
CA THR A 79 -0.77 18.15 0.08
C THR A 79 -2.01 18.65 -0.65
N GLY A 80 -3.20 18.12 -0.33
CA GLY A 80 -4.43 18.37 -1.07
C GLY A 80 -4.42 17.79 -2.49
N LYS A 81 -3.57 16.81 -2.79
CA LYS A 81 -3.42 16.16 -4.10
C LYS A 81 -3.78 14.67 -4.03
N LEU A 82 -4.15 14.08 -5.17
CA LEU A 82 -4.40 12.62 -5.33
C LEU A 82 -5.56 12.05 -4.47
N LEU A 83 -6.32 12.92 -3.81
CA LEU A 83 -7.55 12.60 -3.09
C LEU A 83 -8.56 13.76 -3.26
N PRO A 84 -9.75 13.53 -3.84
CA PRO A 84 -10.76 14.57 -4.03
C PRO A 84 -11.25 15.17 -2.72
N LYS A 85 -11.74 16.42 -2.79
CA LYS A 85 -12.40 17.11 -1.67
C LYS A 85 -13.92 16.88 -1.63
N ASP A 86 -14.54 16.62 -2.78
CA ASP A 86 -15.95 16.26 -2.81
C ASP A 86 -16.17 14.97 -1.99
N PRO A 87 -17.13 14.95 -1.05
CA PRO A 87 -17.33 13.81 -0.17
C PRO A 87 -17.64 12.49 -0.90
N LYS A 88 -18.36 12.53 -2.03
CA LYS A 88 -18.74 11.32 -2.79
C LYS A 88 -17.56 10.79 -3.60
N GLU A 89 -16.81 11.69 -4.25
CA GLU A 89 -15.59 11.32 -4.97
C GLU A 89 -14.51 10.81 -4.01
N LYS A 90 -14.29 11.48 -2.87
CA LYS A 90 -13.40 11.03 -1.80
C LYS A 90 -13.79 9.64 -1.31
N SER A 91 -15.08 9.43 -1.01
CA SER A 91 -15.60 8.13 -0.59
C SER A 91 -15.31 7.05 -1.62
N THR A 92 -15.46 7.35 -2.91
CA THR A 92 -15.17 6.39 -4.00
C THR A 92 -13.70 5.99 -4.01
N VAL A 93 -12.77 6.95 -3.91
CA VAL A 93 -11.33 6.66 -3.81
C VAL A 93 -11.02 5.80 -2.58
N ILE A 94 -11.59 6.14 -1.42
CA ILE A 94 -11.36 5.38 -0.19
C ILE A 94 -11.91 3.95 -0.28
N GLN A 95 -13.06 3.73 -0.91
CA GLN A 95 -13.60 2.38 -1.14
C GLN A 95 -12.61 1.50 -1.92
N TRP A 96 -12.04 2.03 -3.01
CA TRP A 96 -11.05 1.29 -3.81
C TRP A 96 -9.71 1.12 -3.11
N LEU A 97 -9.27 2.11 -2.34
CA LEU A 97 -8.10 1.96 -1.47
C LEU A 97 -8.30 0.84 -0.45
N MET A 98 -9.46 0.79 0.21
CA MET A 98 -9.77 -0.27 1.18
C MET A 98 -9.96 -1.64 0.51
N PHE A 99 -10.49 -1.69 -0.72
CA PHE A 99 -10.53 -2.91 -1.52
C PHE A 99 -9.11 -3.45 -1.80
N GLN A 100 -8.16 -2.57 -2.07
CA GLN A 100 -6.76 -2.95 -2.21
C GLN A 100 -6.16 -3.44 -0.88
N MET A 101 -6.36 -2.69 0.21
CA MET A 101 -5.77 -2.99 1.52
C MET A 101 -6.34 -4.25 2.18
N GLY A 102 -7.64 -4.51 2.01
CA GLY A 102 -8.33 -5.68 2.60
C GLY A 102 -8.47 -6.88 1.66
N GLY A 103 -8.36 -6.67 0.34
CA GLY A 103 -8.57 -7.70 -0.67
C GLY A 103 -7.31 -7.98 -1.49
N VAL A 104 -7.02 -7.12 -2.46
CA VAL A 104 -5.98 -7.35 -3.48
C VAL A 104 -4.63 -7.69 -2.85
N GLY A 105 -4.10 -6.80 -2.01
CA GLY A 105 -2.77 -6.97 -1.41
C GLY A 105 -2.66 -8.24 -0.55
N PRO A 106 -3.51 -8.43 0.47
CA PRO A 106 -3.46 -9.61 1.32
C PRO A 106 -3.62 -10.92 0.54
N MET A 107 -4.59 -11.02 -0.37
CA MET A 107 -4.88 -12.26 -1.08
C MET A 107 -3.76 -12.63 -2.07
N GLN A 108 -3.17 -11.65 -2.76
CA GLN A 108 -1.97 -11.87 -3.56
C GLN A 108 -0.78 -12.29 -2.71
N GLY A 109 -0.60 -11.68 -1.54
CA GLY A 109 0.44 -12.07 -0.59
C GLY A 109 0.33 -13.54 -0.21
N GLN A 110 -0.88 -14.00 0.15
CA GLN A 110 -1.13 -15.42 0.45
C GLN A 110 -0.92 -16.31 -0.78
N ALA A 111 -1.42 -15.92 -1.95
CA ALA A 111 -1.19 -16.66 -3.19
C ALA A 111 0.31 -16.84 -3.48
N GLY A 112 1.11 -15.79 -3.29
CA GLY A 112 2.57 -15.83 -3.41
C GLY A 112 3.22 -16.78 -2.40
N VAL A 113 2.81 -16.74 -1.14
CA VAL A 113 3.31 -17.65 -0.08
C VAL A 113 3.05 -19.10 -0.46
N PHE A 114 1.80 -19.51 -0.67
CA PHE A 114 1.47 -20.90 -0.93
C PHE A 114 2.00 -21.41 -2.27
N LEU A 115 2.13 -20.53 -3.28
CA LEU A 115 2.66 -20.91 -4.58
C LEU A 115 4.18 -21.03 -4.58
N LYS A 116 4.91 -20.08 -3.98
CA LYS A 116 6.37 -19.94 -4.15
C LYS A 116 7.18 -20.30 -2.92
N TYR A 117 6.74 -19.90 -1.74
CA TYR A 117 7.59 -19.88 -0.53
C TYR A 117 7.26 -20.97 0.49
N ALA A 118 6.03 -21.47 0.52
CA ALA A 118 5.65 -22.55 1.42
C ALA A 118 6.53 -23.78 1.16
N PRO A 119 7.06 -24.42 2.23
CA PRO A 119 7.99 -25.56 2.10
C PRO A 119 7.32 -26.77 1.43
N GLU A 120 6.00 -26.88 1.57
CA GLU A 120 5.19 -27.93 0.96
C GLU A 120 4.09 -27.32 0.09
N LYS A 121 3.73 -28.03 -0.98
CA LYS A 121 2.60 -27.64 -1.83
C LYS A 121 1.31 -28.15 -1.24
N ILE A 122 0.39 -27.23 -0.96
CA ILE A 122 -0.94 -27.52 -0.44
C ILE A 122 -1.94 -27.14 -1.54
N PRO A 123 -2.36 -28.08 -2.41
CA PRO A 123 -3.18 -27.76 -3.59
C PRO A 123 -4.45 -26.98 -3.26
N PHE A 124 -5.10 -27.32 -2.15
CA PHE A 124 -6.29 -26.60 -1.67
C PHE A 124 -6.00 -25.11 -1.40
N ALA A 125 -4.94 -24.81 -0.65
CA ALA A 125 -4.57 -23.43 -0.32
C ALA A 125 -4.14 -22.64 -1.57
N ILE A 126 -3.34 -23.26 -2.43
CA ILE A 126 -2.92 -22.65 -3.71
C ILE A 126 -4.15 -22.29 -4.55
N ASN A 127 -5.05 -23.25 -4.77
CA ASN A 127 -6.26 -23.03 -5.55
C ASN A 127 -7.15 -21.96 -4.93
N ARG A 128 -7.33 -21.97 -3.60
CA ARG A 128 -8.13 -20.97 -2.88
C ARG A 128 -7.63 -19.54 -3.13
N TYR A 129 -6.35 -19.28 -2.88
CA TYR A 129 -5.81 -17.92 -2.98
C TYR A 129 -5.57 -17.48 -4.42
N GLN A 130 -5.26 -18.40 -5.35
CA GLN A 130 -5.20 -18.06 -6.77
C GLN A 130 -6.58 -17.71 -7.34
N ASN A 131 -7.62 -18.47 -7.00
CA ASN A 131 -8.97 -18.18 -7.47
C ASN A 131 -9.51 -16.87 -6.88
N GLU A 132 -9.24 -16.60 -5.60
CA GLU A 132 -9.61 -15.32 -5.00
C GLU A 132 -8.84 -14.15 -5.64
N THR A 133 -7.54 -14.32 -5.89
CA THR A 133 -6.75 -13.31 -6.63
C THR A 133 -7.35 -13.06 -8.01
N LYS A 134 -7.68 -14.11 -8.79
CA LYS A 134 -8.34 -13.97 -10.10
C LYS A 134 -9.66 -13.21 -9.99
N ARG A 135 -10.50 -13.55 -9.00
CA ARG A 135 -11.77 -12.86 -8.75
C ARG A 135 -11.57 -11.37 -8.49
N LEU A 136 -10.59 -11.01 -7.66
CA LEU A 136 -10.26 -9.61 -7.37
C LEU A 136 -9.78 -8.86 -8.63
N TYR A 137 -8.96 -9.50 -9.47
CA TYR A 137 -8.58 -8.94 -10.77
C TYR A 137 -9.77 -8.74 -11.70
N SER A 138 -10.74 -9.67 -11.73
CA SER A 138 -11.96 -9.48 -12.52
C SER A 138 -12.82 -8.29 -12.04
N VAL A 139 -12.77 -7.96 -10.74
CA VAL A 139 -13.43 -6.76 -10.20
C VAL A 139 -12.70 -5.50 -10.65
N LEU A 140 -11.36 -5.49 -10.63
CA LEU A 140 -10.54 -4.38 -11.12
C LEU A 140 -10.75 -4.17 -12.63
N ASP A 141 -10.72 -5.24 -13.42
CA ASP A 141 -10.93 -5.23 -14.87
C ASP A 141 -12.28 -4.60 -15.24
N ARG A 142 -13.36 -5.05 -14.59
CA ARG A 142 -14.69 -4.46 -14.78
C ARG A 142 -14.76 -2.99 -14.36
N ARG A 143 -14.08 -2.60 -13.27
CA ARG A 143 -14.04 -1.19 -12.88
C ARG A 143 -13.35 -0.34 -13.94
N LEU A 144 -12.24 -0.85 -14.48
CA LEU A 144 -11.41 -0.14 -15.44
C LEU A 144 -11.96 -0.20 -16.88
N SER A 145 -12.92 -1.08 -17.18
CA SER A 145 -13.68 -1.01 -18.44
C SER A 145 -14.60 0.21 -18.51
N ASP A 146 -15.09 0.66 -17.35
CA ASP A 146 -16.10 1.72 -17.25
C ASP A 146 -15.50 3.06 -16.74
N SER A 147 -14.27 3.03 -16.25
CA SER A 147 -13.62 4.19 -15.63
C SER A 147 -12.12 4.22 -15.94
N LYS A 148 -11.58 5.42 -16.16
CA LYS A 148 -10.16 5.60 -16.51
C LYS A 148 -9.23 5.14 -15.36
N PHE A 149 -9.65 5.38 -14.13
CA PHE A 149 -8.94 5.01 -12.90
C PHE A 149 -9.92 4.38 -11.91
N LEU A 150 -9.40 3.67 -10.90
CA LEU A 150 -10.22 3.03 -9.87
C LEU A 150 -11.08 4.07 -9.15
N GLY A 151 -10.47 5.20 -8.76
CA GLY A 151 -11.15 6.30 -8.08
C GLY A 151 -12.13 7.10 -8.94
N GLY A 152 -12.05 7.00 -10.28
CA GLY A 152 -12.86 7.78 -11.21
C GLY A 152 -12.07 8.28 -12.42
N LYS A 153 -12.21 9.57 -12.72
CA LYS A 153 -11.64 10.19 -13.94
C LYS A 153 -10.14 10.54 -13.82
N ASP A 154 -9.67 10.77 -12.60
CA ASP A 154 -8.31 11.25 -12.29
C ASP A 154 -7.53 10.19 -11.49
N LEU A 155 -6.19 10.20 -11.63
CA LEU A 155 -5.29 9.36 -10.84
C LEU A 155 -5.46 9.68 -9.34
N SER A 156 -5.53 8.64 -8.51
CA SER A 156 -5.70 8.78 -7.08
C SER A 156 -4.82 7.83 -6.27
N ILE A 157 -4.83 8.00 -4.95
CA ILE A 157 -4.17 7.07 -4.04
C ILE A 157 -4.68 5.62 -4.13
N ALA A 158 -5.91 5.38 -4.62
CA ALA A 158 -6.41 4.03 -4.84
C ALA A 158 -5.63 3.31 -5.97
N ASP A 159 -5.26 4.05 -7.01
CA ASP A 159 -4.51 3.55 -8.15
C ASP A 159 -3.06 3.29 -7.77
N ILE A 160 -2.43 4.25 -7.07
CA ILE A 160 -1.06 4.11 -6.53
C ILE A 160 -0.97 2.92 -5.58
N ALA A 161 -2.02 2.68 -4.78
CA ALA A 161 -2.06 1.53 -3.88
C ALA A 161 -2.15 0.19 -4.63
N THR A 162 -2.78 0.16 -5.80
CA THR A 162 -3.15 -1.09 -6.50
C THR A 162 -2.15 -1.48 -7.58
N TRP A 163 -1.43 -0.52 -8.16
CA TRP A 163 -0.52 -0.74 -9.28
C TRP A 163 0.73 -1.60 -8.95
N PRO A 164 1.44 -1.40 -7.81
CA PRO A 164 2.67 -2.15 -7.50
C PRO A 164 2.44 -3.63 -7.18
#